data_AF-A0A3C0JFY4-F1
#
_entry.id   AF-A0A3C0JFY4-F1
#
_cell.length_a   1.000
_cell.length_b   1.000
_cell.length_c   1.000
_cell.angle_alpha   90.00
_cell.angle_beta   90.00
_cell.angle_gamma   90.00
#
_symmetry.space_group_name_H-M   'P 1'
#
loop_
_entity.id
_entity.type
_entity.pdbx_description
1 polymer ?
#
loop_
_entity_poly.entity_id
_entity_poly.type
_entity_poly.pdbx_seq_one_letter_code
_entity_poly.pdbx_strand_id
1 'polypeptide(L)' 'MYNKSLKELSASLHRKEISSVELSHYFLDRIARFDGELNSVITINTDAALKAAEQADKLIAS' A
#
# COMPACT_ATOMS: atom_id res chain seq x y z
N MET A 1 8.09 -0.79 7.31
CA MET A 1 8.00 -0.42 5.88
C MET A 1 8.10 1.09 5.62
N TYR A 2 7.64 1.96 6.54
CA TYR A 2 7.63 3.43 6.33
C TYR A 2 8.98 4.09 6.03
N ASN A 3 10.10 3.49 6.45
CA ASN A 3 11.43 4.07 6.23
C ASN A 3 12.09 3.63 4.91
N LYS A 4 11.40 2.83 4.09
CA LYS A 4 11.88 2.44 2.75
C LYS A 4 11.43 3.49 1.73
N SER A 5 12.33 3.89 0.85
CA SER A 5 12.00 4.70 -0.32
C SER A 5 11.07 3.94 -1.28
N LEU A 6 10.38 4.66 -2.16
CA LEU A 6 9.56 4.06 -3.23
C LEU A 6 10.35 3.06 -4.07
N LYS A 7 11.65 3.33 -4.31
CA LYS A 7 12.53 2.43 -5.06
C LYS A 7 12.75 1.12 -4.32
N GLU A 8 12.96 1.16 -3.01
CA GLU A 8 13.14 -0.04 -2.19
C GLU A 8 11.85 -0.85 -2.04
N LEU A 9 10.70 -0.18 -1.94
CA LEU A 9 9.39 -0.84 -1.92
C LEU A 9 9.10 -1.53 -3.26
N SER A 10 9.32 -0.82 -4.38
CA SER A 10 9.20 -1.40 -5.72
C SER A 10 10.12 -2.62 -5.90
N ALA A 11 11.38 -2.52 -5.48
CA ALA A 11 12.29 -3.67 -5.53
C ALA A 11 11.82 -4.84 -4.65
N SER A 12 11.24 -4.57 -3.47
CA SER A 12 10.72 -5.61 -2.58
C SER A 12 9.50 -6.31 -3.20
N LEU A 13 8.62 -5.58 -3.90
CA LEU A 13 7.48 -6.13 -4.65
C LEU A 13 7.93 -7.05 -5.79
N HIS A 14 8.90 -6.61 -6.61
CA HIS A 14 9.44 -7.43 -7.71
C HIS A 14 10.18 -8.67 -7.20
N ARG A 15 10.84 -8.59 -6.04
CA ARG A 15 11.47 -9.73 -5.37
C ARG A 15 10.47 -10.64 -4.65
N LYS A 16 9.17 -10.32 -4.67
CA LYS A 16 8.10 -11.05 -3.97
C LYS A 16 8.35 -11.17 -2.46
N GLU A 17 9.09 -10.23 -1.88
CA GLU A 17 9.31 -10.14 -0.43
C GLU A 17 8.05 -9.67 0.30
N ILE A 18 7.22 -8.89 -0.40
CA ILE A 18 5.97 -8.29 0.07
C ILE A 18 4.99 -8.28 -1.11
N SER A 19 3.69 -8.39 -0.85
CA SER A 19 2.66 -8.18 -1.86
C SER A 19 2.19 -6.71 -1.89
N SER A 20 1.65 -6.29 -3.04
CA SER A 20 1.02 -4.99 -3.21
C SER A 20 -0.20 -4.88 -2.30
N VAL A 21 -0.95 -5.97 -2.13
CA VAL A 21 -2.10 -6.02 -1.20
C VAL A 21 -1.65 -5.77 0.24
N GLU A 22 -0.61 -6.45 0.72
CA GLU A 22 -0.05 -6.21 2.06
C GLU A 22 0.46 -4.78 2.24
N LEU A 23 1.11 -4.23 1.21
CA LEU A 23 1.62 -2.85 1.24
C LEU A 23 0.48 -1.83 1.34
N SER A 24 -0.59 -2.02 0.56
CA SER A 24 -1.78 -1.18 0.62
C SER A 24 -2.48 -1.25 1.97
N HIS A 25 -2.66 -2.46 2.52
CA HIS A 25 -3.20 -2.63 3.88
C HIS A 25 -2.36 -1.90 4.93
N TYR A 26 -1.03 -2.05 4.89
CA TYR A 26 -0.13 -1.38 5.82
C TYR A 26 -0.32 0.14 5.83
N PHE A 27 -0.48 0.78 4.66
CA PHE A 27 -0.70 2.23 4.60
C PHE A 27 -2.12 2.64 4.99
N LEU A 28 -3.14 1.86 4.62
CA LEU A 28 -4.52 2.11 5.04
C LEU A 28 -4.68 2.05 6.57
N ASP A 29 -4.11 1.04 7.22
CA ASP A 29 -4.10 0.92 8.68
C ASP A 29 -3.40 2.10 9.34
N ARG A 30 -2.36 2.61 8.68
CA ARG A 30 -1.60 3.75 9.16
C ARG A 30 -2.39 5.04 9.03
N ILE A 31 -3.10 5.24 7.93
CA ILE A 31 -4.06 6.34 7.78
C ILE A 31 -5.12 6.24 8.87
N ALA A 32 -5.75 5.09 9.06
CA ALA A 32 -6.77 4.88 10.09
C ALA A 32 -6.26 5.20 11.51
N ARG A 33 -4.98 4.93 11.79
CA ARG A 33 -4.37 5.21 13.09
C ARG A 33 -4.04 6.69 13.34
N PHE A 34 -3.58 7.42 12.33
CA PHE A 34 -3.01 8.76 12.51
C PHE A 34 -3.87 9.90 11.97
N ASP A 35 -4.75 9.62 11.01
CA ASP A 35 -5.50 10.65 10.31
C ASP A 35 -6.56 11.34 11.19
N GLY A 36 -6.98 10.70 12.28
CA GLY A 36 -7.85 11.33 13.28
C GLY A 36 -7.23 12.57 13.94
N GLU A 37 -5.89 12.61 14.09
CA GLU A 37 -5.18 13.78 14.62
C GLU A 37 -4.64 14.69 13.52
N LEU A 38 -4.18 14.10 12.41
CA LEU A 38 -3.54 14.84 11.32
C LEU A 38 -4.54 15.53 10.39
N ASN A 39 -5.77 14.99 10.29
CA ASN A 39 -6.82 15.45 9.38
C ASN A 39 -6.29 15.67 7.95
N SER A 40 -5.55 14.68 7.46
CA SER A 40 -4.76 14.76 6.22
C SER A 40 -5.44 14.11 5.02
N VAL A 41 -6.43 13.24 5.26
CA VAL A 41 -7.16 12.51 4.22
C VAL A 41 -8.65 12.84 4.30
N ILE A 42 -9.17 13.49 3.25
CA ILE A 42 -10.59 13.87 3.18
C ILE A 42 -11.48 12.64 2.98
N THR A 43 -11.08 11.74 2.08
CA THR A 43 -11.85 10.55 1.72
C THR A 43 -10.91 9.36 1.54
N ILE A 44 -11.20 8.26 2.25
CA ILE A 44 -10.47 7.00 2.13
C ILE A 44 -11.32 6.04 1.29
N ASN A 45 -10.80 5.61 0.15
CA ASN A 45 -11.44 4.58 -0.69
C ASN A 45 -10.67 3.27 -0.61
N THR A 46 -10.92 2.52 0.46
CA THR A 46 -10.26 1.24 0.74
C THR A 46 -10.50 0.19 -0.36
N ASP A 47 -11.74 0.06 -0.84
CA ASP A 47 -12.09 -0.95 -1.85
C ASP A 47 -11.33 -0.72 -3.17
N ALA A 48 -11.29 0.52 -3.66
CA ALA A 48 -10.56 0.84 -4.88
C ALA A 48 -9.04 0.64 -4.71
N ALA A 49 -8.49 1.00 -3.55
CA ALA A 49 -7.07 0.83 -3.24
C ALA A 49 -6.68 -0.66 -3.23
N LEU A 50 -7.50 -1.53 -2.64
CA LEU A 50 -7.24 -2.97 -2.59
C LEU A 50 -7.40 -3.61 -3.97
N LYS A 51 -8.43 -3.25 -4.74
CA LYS A 51 -8.58 -3.74 -6.13
C LYS A 51 -7.38 -3.38 -7.01
N ALA A 52 -6.87 -2.16 -6.90
CA ALA A 52 -5.68 -1.74 -7.62
C ALA A 52 -4.44 -2.54 -7.19
N ALA A 53 -4.31 -2.83 -5.89
CA ALA A 53 -3.22 -3.62 -5.35
C ALA A 53 -3.24 -5.07 -5.86
N GLU A 54 -4.41 -5.71 -5.88
CA GLU A 54 -4.58 -7.05 -6.44
C GLU A 54 -4.22 -7.12 -7.93
N GLN A 55 -4.59 -6.08 -8.70
CA GLN A 55 -4.21 -5.99 -10.11
C GLN A 55 -2.70 -5.81 -10.28
N ALA A 56 -2.06 -4.97 -9.46
CA ALA A 56 -0.62 -4.78 -9.47
C ALA A 56 0.12 -6.10 -9.17
N ASP A 57 -0.34 -6.87 -8.18
CA ASP A 57 0.25 -8.17 -7.87
C ASP A 57 0.14 -9.16 -9.03
N LYS A 58 -1.00 -9.16 -9.75
CA LYS A 58 -1.17 -9.97 -10.96
C LYS A 58 -0.19 -9.57 -12.07
N LEU A 59 0.04 -8.27 -12.25
CA LEU A 59 0.97 -7.74 -13.27
C LEU A 59 2.44 -8.01 -12.92
N ILE A 60 2.80 -8.03 -11.64
CA ILE A 60 4.17 -8.35 -11.19
C ILE A 60 4.44 -9.86 -11.25
N ALA A 61 3.38 -10.68 -11.15
CA ALA A 61 3.48 -12.13 -11.24
C ALA A 61 3.50 -12.66 -12.68
N SER A 62 3.10 -11.87 -13.68
CA SER A 62 3.12 -12.21 -15.12
C SER A 62 4.48 -11.98 -15.76
#